data_AF-A0A6J7EM11-F1
#
_entry.id   AF-A0A6J7EM11-F1
#
_cell.length_a   1.000
_cell.length_b   1.000
_cell.length_c   1.000
_cell.angle_alpha   90.00
_cell.angle_beta   90.00
_cell.angle_gamma   90.00
#
_symmetry.space_group_name_H-M   'P 1'
#
loop_
_entity.id
_entity.type
_entity.pdbx_description
1 polymer ?
#
loop_
_entity_poly.entity_id
_entity_poly.type
_entity_poly.pdbx_seq_one_letter_code
_entity_poly.pdbx_strand_id
1 'polypeptide(L)' 'MPFRDEAEKLLDELSRTVEATLARAARDGIHEIDVLQTMLHDDLAALVYERLRRRPMVLPVVVEV' A
#
# COMPACT_ATOMS: atom_id res chain seq x y z
N MET A 1 19.16 -14.41 -10.09
CA MET A 1 17.89 -15.14 -10.32
C MET A 1 16.83 -14.11 -10.66
N PRO A 2 16.19 -14.19 -11.84
CA PRO A 2 15.29 -13.14 -12.36
C PRO A 2 14.11 -12.79 -11.45
N PHE A 3 13.66 -13.72 -10.59
CA PHE A 3 12.56 -13.49 -9.65
C PHE A 3 12.85 -12.46 -8.54
N ARG A 4 14.12 -12.22 -8.21
CA ARG A 4 14.47 -11.29 -7.12
C ARG A 4 14.28 -9.84 -7.56
N ASP A 5 14.68 -9.51 -8.78
CA ASP A 5 14.61 -8.15 -9.31
C ASP A 5 13.16 -7.71 -9.55
N GLU A 6 12.28 -8.64 -9.94
CA GLU A 6 10.83 -8.37 -10.08
C GLU A 6 10.15 -8.17 -8.73
N ALA A 7 10.52 -8.96 -7.73
CA ALA A 7 10.02 -8.81 -6.37
C ALA A 7 10.48 -7.48 -5.73
N GLU A 8 11.75 -7.10 -5.92
CA GLU A 8 12.28 -5.82 -5.46
C GLU A 8 11.52 -4.64 -6.09
N LYS A 9 11.27 -4.68 -7.41
CA LYS A 9 10.46 -3.65 -8.09
C LYS A 9 9.04 -3.56 -7.54
N LEU A 10 8.39 -4.70 -7.27
CA LEU A 10 7.04 -4.69 -6.70
C LEU A 10 7.04 -4.07 -5.29
N LEU A 11 8.06 -4.37 -4.47
CA LEU A 11 8.20 -3.77 -3.15
C LEU A 11 8.39 -2.25 -3.23
N ASP A 12 9.22 -1.77 -4.15
CA ASP A 12 9.42 -0.34 -4.37
C ASP A 12 8.11 0.36 -4.77
N GLU A 13 7.31 -0.27 -5.63
CA GLU A 13 6.01 0.26 -6.03
C GLU A 13 5.01 0.28 -4.87
N LEU A 14 4.96 -0.78 -4.05
CA LEU A 14 4.13 -0.83 -2.85
C LEU A 14 4.49 0.29 -1.88
N SER A 15 5.79 0.50 -1.61
CA SER A 15 6.26 1.57 -0.75
C SER A 15 5.87 2.95 -1.27
N ARG A 16 6.02 3.21 -2.57
CA ARG A 16 5.58 4.47 -3.19
C ARG A 16 4.08 4.68 -3.09
N THR A 17 3.29 3.62 -3.25
CA THR A 17 1.84 3.70 -3.08
C THR A 17 1.48 4.06 -1.64
N VAL A 18 2.11 3.42 -0.64
CA VAL A 18 1.91 3.77 0.78
C VAL A 18 2.22 5.25 1.03
N GLU A 19 3.37 5.75 0.57
CA GLU A 19 3.75 7.16 0.72
C GLU A 19 2.74 8.11 0.06
N ALA A 20 2.28 7.78 -1.16
CA ALA A 20 1.29 8.57 -1.87
C ALA A 20 -0.08 8.60 -1.16
N THR A 21 -0.53 7.45 -0.65
CA THR A 21 -1.77 7.32 0.11
C THR A 21 -1.71 8.14 1.40
N LEU A 22 -0.62 8.04 2.16
CA LEU A 22 -0.41 8.82 3.39
C LEU A 22 -0.30 10.31 3.11
N ALA A 23 0.39 10.72 2.03
CA ALA A 23 0.48 12.13 1.63
C ALA A 23 -0.88 12.69 1.17
N ARG A 24 -1.73 11.87 0.54
CA ARG A 24 -3.12 12.24 0.24
C ARG A 24 -3.92 12.42 1.53
N ALA A 25 -3.91 11.43 2.41
CA ALA A 25 -4.61 11.48 3.69
C ALA A 25 -4.19 12.69 4.54
N ALA A 26 -2.89 12.98 4.63
CA ALA A 26 -2.37 14.13 5.36
C ALA A 26 -2.83 15.47 4.76
N ARG A 27 -2.89 15.60 3.43
CA ARG A 27 -3.43 16.81 2.77
C ARG A 27 -4.92 17.00 3.05
N ASP A 28 -5.65 15.91 3.17
CA ASP A 28 -7.08 15.90 3.46
C ASP A 28 -7.39 16.00 4.97
N GLY A 29 -6.36 16.06 5.84
CA GLY A 29 -6.51 16.15 7.28
C GLY A 29 -7.04 14.88 7.94
N ILE A 30 -6.85 13.72 7.30
CA ILE A 30 -7.31 12.42 7.79
C ILE A 30 -6.27 11.86 8.76
N HIS A 31 -6.68 11.60 9.99
CA HIS A 31 -5.82 11.09 11.06
C HIS A 31 -6.39 9.84 11.75
N GLU A 32 -7.63 9.46 11.43
CA GLU A 32 -8.30 8.30 11.99
C GLU A 32 -7.65 7.00 11.48
N ILE A 33 -7.15 6.19 12.40
CA ILE A 33 -6.40 4.95 12.11
C ILE A 33 -7.21 4.02 11.20
N ASP A 34 -8.50 3.78 11.50
CA ASP A 34 -9.35 2.88 10.72
C ASP A 34 -9.51 3.37 9.26
N VAL A 35 -9.58 4.68 9.07
CA VAL A 35 -9.69 5.29 7.73
C VAL A 35 -8.36 5.15 6.99
N LEU A 36 -7.24 5.43 7.65
CA LEU A 36 -5.90 5.23 7.08
C LEU A 36 -5.66 3.78 6.69
N GLN A 37 -6.03 2.82 7.54
CA GLN A 37 -5.92 1.40 7.24
C GLN A 37 -6.78 1.00 6.04
N THR A 38 -8.01 1.52 5.94
CA THR A 38 -8.89 1.25 4.80
C THR A 38 -8.31 1.82 3.51
N MET A 39 -7.85 3.08 3.52
CA MET A 39 -7.22 3.71 2.35
C MET A 39 -5.97 2.95 1.89
N LEU A 40 -5.12 2.54 2.83
CA LEU A 40 -3.92 1.75 2.53
C LEU A 40 -4.29 0.38 1.97
N HIS A 41 -5.27 -0.30 2.57
CA HIS A 41 -5.73 -1.60 2.08
C HIS A 41 -6.22 -1.50 0.62
N ASP A 42 -7.06 -0.52 0.32
CA ASP A 42 -7.70 -0.40 -0.99
C ASP A 42 -6.68 -0.04 -2.09
N ASP A 43 -5.79 0.92 -1.83
CA ASP A 43 -4.76 1.34 -2.78
C ASP A 43 -3.73 0.21 -3.03
N LEU A 44 -3.30 -0.48 -1.96
CA LEU A 44 -2.37 -1.61 -2.09
C LEU A 44 -3.02 -2.81 -2.78
N ALA A 45 -4.27 -3.14 -2.45
CA ALA A 45 -5.00 -4.24 -3.08
C ALA A 45 -5.19 -4.01 -4.59
N ALA A 46 -5.47 -2.76 -4.99
CA ALA A 46 -5.57 -2.38 -6.40
C ALA A 46 -4.23 -2.60 -7.14
N LEU A 47 -3.11 -2.10 -6.59
CA LEU A 47 -1.78 -2.27 -7.18
C LEU A 47 -1.40 -3.76 -7.30
N VAL A 48 -1.58 -4.52 -6.22
CA VAL A 48 -1.26 -5.96 -6.19
C VAL A 48 -2.09 -6.72 -7.23
N TYR A 49 -3.39 -6.40 -7.34
CA TYR A 49 -4.24 -7.04 -8.33
C TYR A 49 -3.84 -6.69 -9.76
N GLU A 50 -3.44 -5.44 -10.03
CA GLU A 50 -2.94 -5.00 -11.33
C GLU A 50 -1.68 -5.76 -11.74
N ARG A 51 -0.72 -5.88 -10.83
CA ARG A 51 0.59 -6.49 -11.08
C ARG A 51 0.55 -8.02 -11.14
N LEU A 52 -0.14 -8.65 -10.21
CA LEU A 52 -0.07 -10.10 -10.02
C LEU A 52 -1.30 -10.85 -10.54
N ARG A 53 -2.42 -10.16 -10.83
CA ARG A 53 -3.72 -10.76 -11.18
C ARG A 53 -4.19 -11.80 -10.14
N ARG A 54 -3.72 -11.66 -8.90
CA ARG A 54 -4.06 -12.51 -7.74
C ARG A 54 -4.55 -11.63 -6.61
N ARG A 55 -5.22 -12.26 -5.63
CA ARG A 55 -5.76 -11.61 -4.43
C ARG A 55 -5.06 -12.16 -3.18
N PRO A 56 -3.76 -11.89 -2.96
CA PRO A 56 -3.12 -12.23 -1.71
C PRO A 56 -3.73 -11.38 -0.58
N MET A 57 -3.61 -11.87 0.66
CA MET A 57 -4.03 -11.12 1.83
C MET A 57 -3.05 -9.95 2.06
N VAL A 58 -3.57 -8.72 2.07
CA VAL A 58 -2.83 -7.50 2.38
C VAL A 58 -3.39 -6.95 3.68
N LEU A 59 -2.55 -6.83 4.72
CA LEU A 59 -2.96 -6.34 6.04
C LEU A 59 -2.09 -5.13 6.44
N PRO A 60 -2.58 -3.90 6.24
CA PRO A 60 -1.86 -2.70 6.71
C PRO A 60 -1.94 -2.59 8.24
N VAL A 61 -0.80 -2.33 8.87
CA VAL A 61 -0.68 -2.07 10.32
C VAL A 61 -0.24 -0.62 10.50
N VAL A 62 -1.06 0.17 11.18
CA VAL A 62 -0.79 1.58 11.49
C VAL A 62 -0.66 1.69 13.01
N VAL A 63 0.40 2.37 13.46
CA VAL A 63 0.69 2.58 14.89
C VAL A 63 0.80 4.07 15.13
N GLU A 64 0.04 4.57 16.10
CA GLU A 64 0.16 5.94 16.60
C GLU A 64 1.37 6.02 17.55
N VAL A 65 2.22 7.02 17.37
CA VAL A 65 3.49 7.21 18.11
C VAL A 65 3.50 8.48 18.92
#